data_AF-A0A7K1VRZ4-F1
#
_entry.id   AF-A0A7K1VRZ4-F1
#
_cell.length_a   1.000
_cell.length_b   1.000
_cell.length_c   1.000
_cell.angle_alpha   90.00
_cell.angle_beta   90.00
_cell.angle_gamma   90.00
#
_symmetry.space_group_name_H-M   'P 1'
#
loop_
_entity.id
_entity.type
_entity.pdbx_description
1 polymer ?
#
loop_
_entity_poly.entity_id
_entity_poly.type
_entity_poly.pdbx_seq_one_letter_code
_entity_poly.pdbx_strand_id
1 'polypeptide(L)'
;MRQLPRIRLDPSVPAPPFADAAASEAFHRGLAIHVAELGRASGGPHPETLAVCAAVGAGGRGAPGDPSAQVLDIALRTFFPASWTPASLVRAVRDVLPSRGLHWTTVRPDRLAYDADPRWVADRAADGSWSAQLVERGVARPDVTAADDDEMVVAIMAHVISSFPYPYGWVRSEDELLRRRGAAEEVVRAFALERRLPYLAEWT
;
A
#
# COMPACT_ATOMS: atom_id res chain seq x y z
N MET A 1 -18.61 -8.95 2.32
CA MET A 1 -17.58 -7.99 2.80
C MET A 1 -16.22 -8.63 2.60
N ARG A 2 -15.22 -7.87 2.13
CA ARG A 2 -13.84 -8.38 1.98
C ARG A 2 -13.25 -8.65 3.36
N GLN A 3 -12.53 -9.75 3.52
CA GLN A 3 -11.77 -10.00 4.75
C GLN A 3 -10.52 -9.11 4.72
N LEU A 4 -10.46 -8.13 5.63
CA LEU A 4 -9.31 -7.25 5.77
C LEU A 4 -8.26 -7.85 6.71
N PRO A 5 -6.96 -7.58 6.50
CA PRO A 5 -5.94 -7.97 7.45
C PRO A 5 -6.14 -7.18 8.76
N ARG A 6 -5.83 -7.82 9.89
CA ARG A 6 -5.88 -7.17 11.21
C ARG A 6 -4.54 -6.50 11.46
N ILE A 7 -4.41 -5.25 11.06
CA ILE A 7 -3.19 -4.44 11.21
C ILE A 7 -3.50 -3.27 12.12
N ARG A 8 -2.60 -2.99 13.07
CA ARG A 8 -2.62 -1.80 13.91
C ARG A 8 -1.57 -0.82 13.42
N LEU A 9 -1.90 0.46 13.45
CA LEU A 9 -0.99 1.50 13.00
C LEU A 9 0.09 1.74 14.05
N ASP A 10 1.30 2.05 13.59
CA ASP A 10 2.42 2.38 14.46
C ASP A 10 2.51 3.92 14.58
N PRO A 11 2.19 4.50 15.76
CA PRO A 11 2.24 5.95 15.95
C PRO A 11 3.68 6.50 15.91
N SER A 12 4.71 5.65 16.00
CA SER A 12 6.11 6.06 15.92
C SER A 12 6.61 6.23 14.48
N VAL A 13 5.90 5.67 13.50
CA VAL A 13 6.25 5.77 12.09
C VAL A 13 5.48 6.92 11.46
N PRO A 14 6.14 7.99 11.01
CA PRO A 14 5.45 9.20 10.53
C PRO A 14 4.70 8.92 9.23
N ALA A 15 3.44 9.35 9.14
CA ALA A 15 2.70 9.37 7.89
C ALA A 15 2.89 10.72 7.14
N PRO A 16 2.84 10.72 5.80
CA PRO A 16 2.87 11.95 5.03
C PRO A 16 1.59 12.80 5.16
N PRO A 17 1.68 14.12 4.89
CA PRO A 17 2.89 14.82 4.46
C PRO A 17 3.92 14.93 5.59
N PHE A 18 5.19 14.66 5.27
CA PHE A 18 6.29 14.67 6.22
C PHE A 18 6.63 16.10 6.63
N ALA A 19 6.74 16.33 7.94
CA ALA A 19 7.10 17.63 8.48
C ALA A 19 8.52 18.06 8.05
N ASP A 20 9.44 17.10 7.95
CA ASP A 20 10.85 17.34 7.63
C ASP A 20 11.51 16.13 6.94
N ALA A 21 12.81 16.28 6.64
CA ALA A 21 13.64 15.25 6.06
C ALA A 21 13.77 14.00 6.94
N ALA A 22 13.81 14.15 8.26
CA ALA A 22 13.99 13.04 9.19
C ALA A 22 12.73 12.16 9.24
N ALA A 23 11.55 12.76 9.23
CA ALA A 23 10.28 12.05 9.11
C ALA A 23 10.19 11.28 7.79
N SER A 24 10.57 11.92 6.67
CA SER A 24 10.66 11.25 5.37
C SER A 24 11.62 10.07 5.39
N GLU A 25 12.81 10.24 5.96
CA GLU A 25 13.78 9.14 6.09
C GLU A 25 13.28 8.00 6.97
N ALA A 26 12.64 8.32 8.10
CA ALA A 26 12.07 7.32 9.00
C ALA A 26 10.96 6.51 8.31
N PHE A 27 10.09 7.17 7.54
CA PHE A 27 9.07 6.48 6.74
C PHE A 27 9.68 5.54 5.70
N HIS A 28 10.63 6.01 4.89
CA HIS A 28 11.25 5.19 3.84
C HIS A 28 12.02 4.00 4.43
N ARG A 29 12.76 4.23 5.51
CA ARG A 29 13.47 3.17 6.23
C ARG A 29 12.49 2.15 6.82
N GLY A 30 11.44 2.62 7.49
CA GLY A 30 10.39 1.75 8.04
C GLY A 30 9.71 0.93 6.96
N LEU A 31 9.40 1.53 5.81
CA LEU A 31 8.76 0.82 4.69
C LEU A 31 9.67 -0.25 4.11
N ALA A 32 10.97 0.04 3.91
CA ALA A 32 11.92 -0.94 3.43
C ALA A 32 12.10 -2.12 4.41
N ILE A 33 12.13 -1.84 5.73
CA ILE A 33 12.16 -2.89 6.76
C ILE A 33 10.87 -3.72 6.72
N HIS A 34 9.71 -3.08 6.63
CA HIS A 34 8.42 -3.79 6.54
C HIS A 34 8.34 -4.71 5.32
N VAL A 35 8.78 -4.24 4.15
CA VAL A 35 8.85 -5.05 2.92
C VAL A 35 9.81 -6.24 3.10
N ALA A 36 10.96 -6.03 3.74
CA ALA A 36 11.91 -7.09 4.04
C ALA A 36 11.30 -8.16 4.97
N GLU A 37 10.60 -7.75 6.03
CA GLU A 37 9.92 -8.67 6.96
C GLU A 37 8.76 -9.42 6.29
N LEU A 38 8.02 -8.79 5.38
CA LEU A 38 7.03 -9.50 4.55
C LEU A 38 7.69 -10.60 3.70
N GLY A 39 8.81 -10.28 3.05
CA GLY A 39 9.58 -11.26 2.29
C GLY A 39 10.11 -12.39 3.17
N ARG A 40 10.57 -12.08 4.39
CA ARG A 40 10.99 -13.09 5.38
C ARG A 40 9.84 -14.01 5.78
N ALA A 41 8.68 -13.44 6.11
CA ALA A 41 7.49 -14.18 6.50
C ALA A 41 6.97 -15.11 5.39
N SER A 42 7.25 -14.80 4.12
CA SER A 42 6.93 -15.66 2.97
C SER A 42 8.02 -16.68 2.60
N GLY A 43 9.10 -16.81 3.38
CA GLY A 43 10.19 -17.77 3.14
C GLY A 43 11.35 -17.22 2.30
N GLY A 44 11.48 -15.89 2.22
CA GLY A 44 12.56 -15.17 1.55
C GLY A 44 13.93 -15.29 2.26
N PRO A 45 14.89 -14.40 1.94
CA PRO A 45 14.80 -13.27 1.01
C PRO A 45 14.47 -13.69 -0.42
N HIS A 46 13.68 -12.87 -1.12
CA HIS A 46 13.40 -13.02 -2.54
C HIS A 46 14.06 -11.87 -3.33
N PRO A 47 14.50 -12.10 -4.58
CA PRO A 47 15.12 -11.06 -5.40
C PRO A 47 14.16 -9.88 -5.67
N GLU A 48 12.86 -10.13 -5.79
CA GLU A 48 11.83 -9.10 -5.91
C GLU A 48 11.69 -8.24 -4.66
N THR A 49 11.87 -8.81 -3.46
CA THR A 49 11.86 -8.06 -2.20
C THR A 49 12.98 -7.01 -2.20
N LEU A 50 14.18 -7.42 -2.62
CA LEU A 50 15.32 -6.50 -2.72
C LEU A 50 15.08 -5.39 -3.75
N ALA A 51 14.51 -5.73 -4.91
CA ALA A 51 14.17 -4.75 -5.94
C ALA A 51 13.17 -3.70 -5.42
N VAL A 52 12.15 -4.12 -4.65
CA VAL A 52 11.19 -3.19 -4.02
C VAL A 52 11.87 -2.33 -2.96
N CYS A 53 12.71 -2.90 -2.09
CA CYS A 53 13.46 -2.13 -1.08
C CYS A 53 14.39 -1.08 -1.73
N ALA A 54 15.06 -1.44 -2.84
CA ALA A 54 15.87 -0.50 -3.61
C ALA A 54 15.04 0.64 -4.21
N ALA A 55 13.85 0.33 -4.74
CA ALA A 55 12.92 1.33 -5.26
C ALA A 55 12.42 2.29 -4.17
N VAL A 56 12.13 1.77 -2.97
CA VAL A 56 11.81 2.60 -1.80
C VAL A 56 12.98 3.53 -1.47
N GLY A 57 14.21 3.02 -1.43
CA GLY A 57 15.39 3.83 -1.14
C GLY A 57 15.64 4.98 -2.13
N ALA A 58 15.25 4.83 -3.39
CA ALA A 58 15.42 5.85 -4.43
C ALA A 58 14.33 6.95 -4.43
N GLY A 59 13.21 6.75 -3.74
CA GLY A 59 11.96 7.50 -3.92
C GLY A 59 11.87 8.88 -3.27
N GLY A 60 12.91 9.73 -3.34
CA GLY A 60 12.90 11.08 -2.76
C GLY A 60 13.11 11.11 -1.24
N ARG A 61 13.82 10.11 -0.71
CA ARG A 61 14.19 10.00 0.71
C ARG A 61 14.84 11.29 1.23
N GLY A 62 14.38 11.77 2.37
CA GLY A 62 14.93 12.97 3.02
C GLY A 62 14.36 14.29 2.52
N ALA A 63 13.29 14.27 1.72
CA ALA A 63 12.54 15.47 1.35
C ALA A 63 11.29 15.64 2.23
N PRO A 64 10.94 16.87 2.67
CA PRO A 64 9.67 17.15 3.34
C PRO A 64 8.49 17.05 2.36
N GLY A 65 7.27 16.95 2.89
CA GLY A 65 6.05 16.81 2.10
C GLY A 65 5.70 15.37 1.77
N ASP A 66 5.18 15.11 0.57
CA ASP A 66 4.70 13.78 0.20
C ASP A 66 5.80 12.88 -0.40
N PRO A 67 5.70 11.56 -0.21
CA PRO A 67 6.58 10.62 -0.90
C PRO A 67 6.31 10.61 -2.40
N SER A 68 7.24 10.04 -3.18
CA SER A 68 6.96 9.77 -4.58
C SER A 68 5.76 8.82 -4.77
N ALA A 69 5.10 8.92 -5.93
CA ALA A 69 3.96 8.06 -6.28
C ALA A 69 4.27 6.56 -6.18
N GLN A 70 5.48 6.16 -6.57
CA GLN A 70 5.91 4.76 -6.47
C GLN A 70 6.03 4.31 -5.01
N VAL A 71 6.60 5.15 -4.14
CA VAL A 71 6.72 4.85 -2.70
C VAL A 71 5.35 4.75 -2.04
N LEU A 72 4.43 5.68 -2.34
CA LEU A 72 3.08 5.60 -1.80
C LEU A 72 2.36 4.34 -2.29
N ASP A 73 2.45 3.99 -3.58
CA ASP A 73 1.82 2.77 -4.10
C ASP A 73 2.37 1.50 -3.43
N ILE A 74 3.68 1.43 -3.18
CA ILE A 74 4.30 0.33 -2.42
C ILE A 74 3.71 0.28 -1.01
N ALA A 75 3.71 1.40 -0.27
CA ALA A 75 3.19 1.47 1.09
C ALA A 75 1.74 0.98 1.19
N LEU A 76 0.87 1.39 0.26
CA LEU A 76 -0.53 0.97 0.22
C LEU A 76 -0.68 -0.52 -0.08
N ARG A 77 0.07 -1.05 -1.05
CA ARG A 77 0.00 -2.47 -1.46
C ARG A 77 0.55 -3.42 -0.40
N THR A 78 1.48 -2.96 0.42
CA THR A 78 2.05 -3.73 1.52
C THR A 78 1.33 -3.49 2.84
N PHE A 79 0.26 -2.69 2.87
CA PHE A 79 -0.44 -2.27 4.08
C PHE A 79 0.51 -1.71 5.16
N PHE A 80 1.41 -0.81 4.77
CA PHE A 80 2.45 -0.29 5.66
C PHE A 80 1.85 0.51 6.83
N PRO A 81 2.08 0.09 8.10
CA PRO A 81 1.37 0.62 9.26
C PRO A 81 1.97 1.93 9.79
N ALA A 82 2.13 2.95 8.95
CA ALA A 82 2.50 4.28 9.44
C ALA A 82 1.34 4.93 10.23
N SER A 83 1.60 6.06 10.88
CA SER A 83 0.66 6.84 11.71
C SER A 83 -0.41 7.57 10.88
N TRP A 84 -1.02 6.87 9.92
CA TRP A 84 -2.07 7.39 9.06
C TRP A 84 -3.32 7.73 9.89
N THR A 85 -4.05 8.74 9.43
CA THR A 85 -5.47 8.88 9.76
C THR A 85 -6.27 8.58 8.50
N PRO A 86 -7.56 8.21 8.59
CA PRO A 86 -8.40 8.01 7.41
C PRO A 86 -8.34 9.22 6.45
N ALA A 87 -8.39 10.44 6.99
CA ALA A 87 -8.31 11.66 6.21
C ALA A 87 -6.91 11.93 5.62
N SER A 88 -5.82 11.69 6.36
CA SER A 88 -4.46 11.92 5.83
C SER A 88 -4.11 10.92 4.73
N LEU A 89 -4.52 9.65 4.87
CA LEU A 89 -4.35 8.64 3.83
C LEU A 89 -5.06 9.04 2.54
N VAL A 90 -6.33 9.46 2.64
CA VAL A 90 -7.11 9.89 1.46
C VAL A 90 -6.49 11.12 0.79
N ARG A 91 -5.98 12.09 1.57
CA ARG A 91 -5.25 13.25 1.01
C ARG A 91 -4.00 12.81 0.25
N ALA A 92 -3.17 11.96 0.86
CA ALA A 92 -1.97 11.43 0.20
C ALA A 92 -2.33 10.71 -1.12
N VAL A 93 -3.36 9.84 -1.11
CA VAL A 93 -3.82 9.17 -2.34
C VAL A 93 -4.29 10.17 -3.39
N ARG A 94 -5.11 11.15 -3.02
CA ARG A 94 -5.64 12.17 -3.93
C ARG A 94 -4.52 12.99 -4.58
N ASP A 95 -3.54 13.40 -3.78
CA ASP A 95 -2.52 14.37 -4.18
C ASP A 95 -1.36 13.69 -4.92
N VAL A 96 -1.03 12.45 -4.57
CA VAL A 96 0.14 11.73 -5.09
C VAL A 96 -0.23 10.67 -6.15
N LEU A 97 -1.45 10.11 -6.11
CA LEU A 97 -1.92 9.08 -7.03
C LEU A 97 -3.16 9.52 -7.83
N PRO A 98 -3.13 10.66 -8.53
CA PRO A 98 -4.33 11.22 -9.20
C PRO A 98 -4.87 10.32 -10.31
N SER A 99 -4.04 9.45 -10.91
CA SER A 99 -4.43 8.50 -11.95
C SER A 99 -5.34 7.38 -11.46
N ARG A 100 -5.60 7.26 -10.16
CA ARG A 100 -6.51 6.26 -9.58
C ARG A 100 -7.99 6.57 -9.84
N GLY A 101 -8.33 7.75 -10.36
CA GLY A 101 -9.69 8.08 -10.82
C GLY A 101 -10.73 8.25 -9.71
N LEU A 102 -10.32 8.20 -8.43
CA LEU A 102 -11.18 8.48 -7.29
C LEU A 102 -11.19 9.98 -7.02
N HIS A 103 -12.23 10.66 -7.51
CA HIS A 103 -12.40 12.10 -7.34
C HIS A 103 -12.95 12.45 -5.95
N TRP A 104 -12.08 12.39 -4.93
CA TRP A 104 -12.41 12.72 -3.54
C TRP A 104 -12.96 14.15 -3.38
N THR A 105 -14.27 14.27 -3.19
CA THR A 105 -14.96 15.56 -3.02
C THR A 105 -15.05 15.99 -1.57
N THR A 106 -15.02 15.04 -0.62
CA THR A 106 -15.05 15.32 0.83
C THR A 106 -13.93 14.57 1.53
N VAL A 107 -13.06 15.30 2.25
CA VAL A 107 -11.96 14.71 3.04
C VAL A 107 -11.85 15.40 4.40
N ARG A 108 -12.66 14.95 5.36
CA ARG A 108 -12.77 15.46 6.74
C ARG A 108 -12.48 14.34 7.75
N PRO A 109 -12.14 14.69 9.01
CA PRO A 109 -11.87 13.68 10.05
C PRO A 109 -13.02 12.73 10.34
N ASP A 110 -14.25 13.17 10.09
CA ASP A 110 -15.50 12.46 10.38
C ASP A 110 -16.24 11.97 9.12
N ARG A 111 -15.77 12.37 7.93
CA ARG A 111 -16.45 12.04 6.67
C ARG A 111 -15.51 12.05 5.47
N LEU A 112 -15.62 10.99 4.67
CA LEU A 112 -14.85 10.79 3.45
C LEU A 112 -15.81 10.46 2.30
N ALA A 113 -15.64 11.08 1.13
CA ALA A 113 -16.48 10.77 -0.04
C ALA A 113 -15.81 11.15 -1.37
N TYR A 114 -16.18 10.42 -2.42
CA TYR A 114 -16.01 10.82 -3.82
C TYR A 114 -17.34 10.69 -4.58
N ASP A 115 -17.62 11.64 -5.47
CA ASP A 115 -18.92 11.75 -6.16
C ASP A 115 -18.87 11.28 -7.64
N ALA A 116 -18.01 10.32 -7.96
CA ALA A 116 -18.04 9.60 -9.24
C ALA A 116 -18.95 8.37 -9.12
N ASP A 117 -19.77 8.02 -10.12
CA ASP A 117 -20.55 6.76 -10.11
C ASP A 117 -19.61 5.57 -10.40
N PRO A 118 -19.52 4.54 -9.53
CA PRO A 118 -20.26 4.36 -8.27
C PRO A 118 -19.76 5.27 -7.14
N ARG A 119 -20.67 6.03 -6.52
CA ARG A 119 -20.35 6.98 -5.43
C ARG A 119 -19.96 6.22 -4.18
N TRP A 120 -19.02 6.74 -3.40
CA TRP A 120 -18.67 6.16 -2.10
C TRP A 120 -18.69 7.22 -1.02
N VAL A 121 -19.25 6.86 0.13
CA VAL A 121 -19.34 7.72 1.31
C VAL A 121 -19.04 6.89 2.54
N ALA A 122 -18.16 7.41 3.39
CA ALA A 122 -17.92 6.90 4.72
C ALA A 122 -18.11 7.98 5.77
N ASP A 123 -18.81 7.64 6.84
CA ASP A 123 -19.12 8.51 7.96
C ASP A 123 -18.62 7.87 9.26
N ARG A 124 -18.03 8.69 10.14
CA ARG A 124 -17.57 8.32 11.48
C ARG A 124 -18.65 8.59 12.51
N ALA A 125 -18.96 7.60 13.33
CA ALA A 125 -19.87 7.75 14.45
C ALA A 125 -19.18 8.40 15.66
N ALA A 126 -19.98 8.84 16.63
CA ALA A 126 -19.48 9.49 17.84
C ALA A 126 -18.65 8.56 18.73
N ASP A 127 -18.89 7.24 18.65
CA ASP A 127 -18.12 6.21 19.36
C ASP A 127 -16.77 5.88 18.70
N GLY A 128 -16.49 6.49 17.54
CA GLY A 128 -15.26 6.30 16.78
C GLY A 128 -15.30 5.22 15.71
N SER A 129 -16.40 4.48 15.61
CA SER A 129 -16.61 3.52 14.54
C SER A 129 -16.89 4.22 13.20
N TRP A 130 -16.64 3.50 12.11
CA TRP A 130 -16.87 3.95 10.74
C TRP A 130 -17.85 3.04 10.01
N SER A 131 -18.66 3.64 9.16
CA SER A 131 -19.48 2.91 8.19
C SER A 131 -19.33 3.54 6.81
N ALA A 132 -19.16 2.70 5.80
CA ALA A 132 -19.05 3.12 4.41
C ALA A 132 -20.08 2.41 3.55
N GLN A 133 -20.56 3.12 2.54
CA GLN A 133 -21.52 2.63 1.56
C GLN A 133 -21.08 3.00 0.14
N LEU A 134 -21.32 2.08 -0.77
CA LEU A 134 -21.19 2.29 -2.20
C LEU A 134 -22.59 2.52 -2.79
N VAL A 135 -22.79 3.61 -3.50
CA VAL A 135 -24.04 3.97 -4.17
C VAL A 135 -23.81 3.90 -5.67
N GLU A 136 -24.38 2.89 -6.31
CA GLU A 136 -24.28 2.68 -7.75
C GLU A 136 -25.69 2.74 -8.35
N ARG A 137 -25.90 3.61 -9.36
CA ARG A 137 -27.21 3.74 -10.05
C ARG A 137 -28.40 3.94 -9.09
N GLY A 138 -28.18 4.71 -8.02
CA GLY A 138 -29.20 5.01 -7.00
C GLY A 138 -29.42 3.91 -5.95
N VAL A 139 -28.69 2.79 -6.01
CA VAL A 139 -28.76 1.72 -5.02
C VAL A 139 -27.58 1.81 -4.07
N ALA A 140 -27.86 2.10 -2.80
CA ALA A 140 -26.86 2.07 -1.73
C ALA A 140 -26.65 0.63 -1.25
N ARG A 141 -25.38 0.22 -1.10
CA ARG A 141 -24.97 -1.05 -0.52
C ARG A 141 -23.92 -0.80 0.57
N PRO A 142 -24.02 -1.45 1.73
CA PRO A 142 -22.94 -1.45 2.71
C PRO A 142 -21.66 -1.99 2.09
N ASP A 143 -20.55 -1.29 2.31
CA ASP A 143 -19.24 -1.66 1.77
C ASP A 143 -18.29 -2.08 2.91
N VAL A 144 -18.09 -1.18 3.88
CA VAL A 144 -17.17 -1.37 5.01
C VAL A 144 -17.84 -0.98 6.32
N THR A 145 -17.55 -1.74 7.37
CA THR A 145 -17.72 -1.32 8.77
C THR A 145 -16.38 -1.49 9.45
N ALA A 146 -15.90 -0.47 10.14
CA ALA A 146 -14.64 -0.50 10.88
C ALA A 146 -14.88 -0.02 12.32
N ALA A 147 -14.27 -0.69 13.30
CA ALA A 147 -14.46 -0.37 14.71
C ALA A 147 -13.78 0.95 15.12
N ASP A 148 -12.73 1.33 14.40
CA ASP A 148 -11.87 2.47 14.72
C ASP A 148 -11.15 3.02 13.48
N ASP A 149 -10.31 4.03 13.68
CA ASP A 149 -9.56 4.70 12.62
C ASP A 149 -8.51 3.78 11.97
N ASP A 150 -7.90 2.85 12.72
CA ASP A 150 -6.90 1.91 12.19
C ASP A 150 -7.55 0.95 11.18
N GLU A 151 -8.67 0.33 11.57
CA GLU A 151 -9.42 -0.56 10.69
C GLU A 151 -9.93 0.19 9.44
N MET A 152 -10.34 1.45 9.60
CA MET A 152 -10.76 2.28 8.49
C MET A 152 -9.61 2.62 7.54
N VAL A 153 -8.41 2.90 8.06
CA VAL A 153 -7.19 3.10 7.25
C VAL A 153 -6.89 1.85 6.42
N VAL A 154 -6.91 0.67 7.02
CA VAL A 154 -6.68 -0.61 6.30
C VAL A 154 -7.76 -0.83 5.23
N ALA A 155 -9.02 -0.50 5.54
CA ALA A 155 -10.11 -0.59 4.58
C ALA A 155 -9.91 0.36 3.39
N ILE A 156 -9.49 1.61 3.64
CA ILE A 156 -9.18 2.57 2.58
C ILE A 156 -8.00 2.07 1.73
N MET A 157 -6.92 1.55 2.34
CA MET A 157 -5.81 0.96 1.59
C MET A 157 -6.30 -0.12 0.63
N ALA A 158 -7.15 -1.04 1.11
CA ALA A 158 -7.74 -2.10 0.29
C ALA A 158 -8.74 -1.58 -0.77
N HIS A 159 -9.39 -0.43 -0.52
CA HIS A 159 -10.33 0.22 -1.43
C HIS A 159 -9.63 0.88 -2.61
N VAL A 160 -8.51 1.57 -2.36
CA VAL A 160 -7.81 2.37 -3.38
C VAL A 160 -6.86 1.55 -4.25
N ILE A 161 -6.37 0.40 -3.75
CA ILE A 161 -5.52 -0.49 -4.54
C ILE A 161 -6.35 -1.42 -5.43
N SER A 162 -5.96 -1.54 -6.70
CA SER A 162 -6.53 -2.56 -7.58
C SER A 162 -6.13 -3.95 -7.09
N SER A 163 -7.11 -4.84 -6.96
CA SER A 163 -6.91 -6.23 -6.52
C SER A 163 -6.09 -7.07 -7.50
N PHE A 164 -5.91 -6.63 -8.76
CA PHE A 164 -5.18 -7.36 -9.80
C PHE A 164 -4.27 -6.42 -10.60
N PRO A 165 -3.03 -6.16 -10.14
CA PRO A 165 -2.06 -5.45 -10.95
C PRO A 165 -1.68 -6.27 -12.19
N TYR A 166 -1.34 -5.58 -13.27
CA TYR A 166 -0.60 -6.19 -14.38
C TYR A 166 0.66 -6.88 -13.83
N PRO A 167 1.03 -8.11 -14.26
CA PRO A 167 0.49 -8.85 -15.41
C PRO A 167 -0.55 -9.93 -15.06
N TYR A 168 -1.00 -10.07 -13.81
CA TYR A 168 -1.81 -11.21 -13.35
C TYR A 168 -3.17 -11.38 -14.05
N GLY A 169 -3.60 -10.43 -14.88
CA GLY A 169 -4.79 -10.54 -15.75
C GLY A 169 -4.57 -10.18 -17.22
N TRP A 170 -3.33 -10.06 -17.70
CA TRP A 170 -3.03 -9.42 -18.99
C TRP A 170 -1.96 -10.16 -19.83
N VAL A 171 -1.64 -11.40 -19.49
CA VAL A 171 -0.73 -12.23 -20.31
C VAL A 171 -1.29 -12.39 -21.72
N ARG A 172 -0.51 -12.05 -22.73
CA ARG A 172 -0.97 -11.98 -24.13
C ARG A 172 -0.77 -13.27 -24.92
N SER A 173 0.19 -14.13 -24.53
CA SER A 173 0.38 -15.46 -25.11
C SER A 173 1.12 -16.44 -24.19
N GLU A 174 0.95 -17.74 -24.43
CA GLU A 174 1.60 -18.82 -23.69
C GLU A 174 3.13 -18.86 -23.95
N ASP A 175 3.56 -18.65 -25.20
CA ASP A 175 4.99 -18.61 -25.56
C ASP A 175 5.76 -17.50 -24.85
N GLU A 176 5.14 -16.31 -24.70
CA GLU A 176 5.74 -15.23 -23.94
C GLU A 176 5.93 -15.64 -22.48
N LEU A 177 4.91 -16.26 -21.89
CA LEU A 177 4.93 -16.71 -20.51
C LEU A 177 6.00 -17.80 -20.28
N LEU A 178 6.15 -18.75 -21.20
CA LEU A 178 7.21 -19.77 -21.12
C LEU A 178 8.61 -19.15 -21.17
N ARG A 179 8.86 -18.19 -22.07
CA ARG A 179 10.14 -17.46 -22.12
C ARG A 179 10.43 -16.71 -20.83
N ARG A 180 9.42 -16.05 -20.25
CA ARG A 180 9.56 -15.32 -18.98
C ARG A 180 9.83 -16.26 -17.81
N ARG A 181 9.20 -17.44 -17.77
CA ARG A 181 9.47 -18.48 -16.77
C ARG A 181 10.93 -18.94 -16.81
N GLY A 182 11.43 -19.30 -17.99
CA GLY A 182 12.83 -19.74 -18.13
C GLY A 182 13.83 -18.68 -17.68
N ALA A 183 13.61 -17.41 -18.02
CA ALA A 183 14.46 -16.31 -17.55
C ALA A 183 14.37 -16.10 -16.02
N ALA A 184 13.17 -16.20 -15.45
CA ALA A 184 12.97 -16.06 -14.01
C ALA A 184 13.69 -17.17 -13.22
N GLU A 185 13.69 -18.41 -13.74
CA GLU A 185 14.41 -19.53 -13.13
C GLU A 185 15.93 -19.29 -13.06
N GLU A 186 16.53 -18.72 -14.10
CA GLU A 186 17.96 -18.37 -14.08
C GLU A 186 18.27 -17.27 -13.07
N VAL A 187 17.43 -16.25 -12.96
CA VAL A 187 17.59 -15.19 -11.95
C VAL A 187 17.50 -15.78 -10.54
N VAL A 188 16.54 -16.67 -10.28
CA VAL A 188 16.42 -17.37 -8.99
C VAL A 188 17.67 -18.21 -8.71
N ARG A 189 18.21 -18.92 -9.70
CA ARG A 189 19.47 -19.68 -9.55
C ARG A 189 20.65 -18.79 -9.19
N ALA A 190 20.83 -17.67 -9.90
CA ALA A 190 21.89 -16.71 -9.62
C ALA A 190 21.75 -16.13 -8.20
N PHE A 191 20.53 -15.74 -7.82
CA PHE A 191 20.25 -15.20 -6.49
C PHE A 191 20.48 -16.23 -5.37
N ALA A 192 20.20 -17.51 -5.62
CA ALA A 192 20.49 -18.57 -4.65
C ALA A 192 21.99 -18.71 -4.32
N LEU A 193 22.88 -18.32 -5.24
CA LEU A 193 24.32 -18.24 -4.98
C LEU A 193 24.64 -17.03 -4.09
N GLU A 194 24.04 -15.87 -4.36
CA GLU A 194 24.20 -14.65 -3.55
C GLU A 194 23.67 -14.83 -2.13
N ARG A 195 22.58 -15.59 -1.94
CA ARG A 195 22.04 -15.94 -0.61
C ARG A 195 23.04 -16.65 0.30
N ARG A 196 24.09 -17.26 -0.24
CA ARG A 196 25.15 -17.91 0.54
C ARG A 196 26.15 -16.91 1.12
N LEU A 197 26.07 -15.64 0.74
CA LEU A 197 26.92 -14.60 1.29
C LEU A 197 26.55 -14.33 2.76
N PRO A 198 27.53 -14.11 3.67
CA PRO A 198 27.29 -14.06 5.11
C PRO A 198 26.20 -13.07 5.55
N TYR A 199 26.10 -11.91 4.90
CA TYR A 199 25.14 -10.87 5.25
C TYR A 199 23.69 -11.17 4.81
N LEU A 200 23.48 -12.13 3.90
CA LEU A 200 22.15 -12.63 3.52
C LEU A 200 21.84 -14.00 4.15
N ALA A 201 22.86 -14.73 4.62
CA ALA A 201 22.68 -15.98 5.33
C ALA A 201 21.96 -15.78 6.68
N GLU A 202 22.13 -14.62 7.32
CA GLU A 202 21.43 -14.27 8.57
C GLU A 202 19.93 -13.94 8.37
N TRP A 203 19.48 -13.82 7.11
CA TRP A 203 18.09 -13.53 6.76
C TRP A 203 17.20 -14.79 6.58
N THR A 204 17.79 -15.99 6.58
CA THR A 204 17.03 -17.25 6.45
C THR A 204 16.40 -17.73 7.76
#